data_AF-A0A971Z9K2-F1
#
_entry.id   AF-A0A971Z9K2-F1
#
_cell.length_a   1.000
_cell.length_b   1.000
_cell.length_c   1.000
_cell.angle_alpha   90.00
_cell.angle_beta   90.00
_cell.angle_gamma   90.00
#
_symmetry.space_group_name_H-M   'P 1'
#
loop_
_entity.id
_entity.type
_entity.pdbx_description
1 polymer ?
#
loop_
_entity_poly.entity_id
_entity_poly.type
_entity_poly.pdbx_seq_one_letter_code
_entity_poly.pdbx_strand_id
1 'polypeptide(L)'
;MQFIKLLFTAYSQAITSFFYIAIVLVVYFEIQRNAQLEESWLGIIRNPVTTKLYYVILYGLLGGLVASSIILIFRIAIDYQVMLSIWSLSLFLSLFNQRYLCLSYSVGIISLVSLIFGWSKVNVPSLIVVVGILHLVESILILIDGTRDIIPVYIEHSRFTPAGAYIMSKMWPVPLVTLLTTGQITFPIVAVLIYEDEAITQIPLKRARESSFWIASYGLVILILAMISYRVRWMAYIAALATLFLHELLFILNRRGQRRGEPAFAAPWRGIRVLEALPESIGERMGIKRGDIILTVNGKQVNSEAMLGEILESFPSLIWMDVLRNDNETVELEYKDYGDGISDLGIILVPRTTGKFYLFDQHTGLLSRIWGKYISK
;
A
#
# COMPACT_ATOMS: atom_id res chain seq x y z
N MET A 1 -17.77 -15.86 28.26
CA MET A 1 -18.16 -14.46 28.55
C MET A 1 -17.01 -13.60 29.07
N GLN A 2 -16.19 -14.09 30.01
CA GLN A 2 -15.07 -13.32 30.59
C GLN A 2 -13.98 -12.93 29.57
N PHE A 3 -13.59 -13.83 28.67
CA PHE A 3 -12.61 -13.54 27.60
C PHE A 3 -13.06 -12.40 26.68
N ILE A 4 -14.31 -12.45 26.19
CA ILE A 4 -14.87 -11.44 25.29
C ILE A 4 -14.88 -10.07 25.97
N LYS A 5 -15.42 -10.01 27.20
CA LYS A 5 -15.43 -8.76 27.98
C LYS A 5 -14.03 -8.18 28.11
N LEU A 6 -13.07 -9.03 28.46
CA LEU A 6 -11.68 -8.65 28.67
C LEU A 6 -11.02 -8.14 27.37
N LEU A 7 -11.17 -8.85 26.25
CA LEU A 7 -10.67 -8.43 24.93
C LEU A 7 -11.21 -7.05 24.57
N PHE A 8 -12.54 -6.85 24.62
CA PHE A 8 -13.14 -5.57 24.24
C PHE A 8 -12.78 -4.42 25.20
N THR A 9 -12.65 -4.68 26.51
CA THR A 9 -12.19 -3.65 27.45
C THR A 9 -10.76 -3.20 27.12
N ALA A 10 -9.85 -4.14 26.91
CA ALA A 10 -8.47 -3.84 26.56
C ALA A 10 -8.34 -3.17 25.19
N TYR A 11 -9.12 -3.64 24.22
CA TYR A 11 -9.14 -3.09 22.88
C TYR A 11 -9.66 -1.64 22.87
N SER A 12 -10.68 -1.36 23.69
CA SER A 12 -11.18 0.00 23.91
C SER A 12 -10.10 0.91 24.52
N GLN A 13 -9.34 0.42 25.49
CA GLN A 13 -8.16 1.13 26.01
C GLN A 13 -7.10 1.35 24.92
N ALA A 14 -6.95 0.42 23.98
CA ALA A 14 -6.03 0.54 22.86
C ALA A 14 -6.33 1.67 21.90
N ILE A 15 -7.57 1.72 21.45
CA ILE A 15 -7.99 2.75 20.50
C ILE A 15 -8.11 4.14 21.14
N THR A 16 -8.22 4.23 22.47
CA THR A 16 -8.27 5.51 23.21
C THR A 16 -6.91 5.94 23.76
N SER A 17 -5.87 5.14 23.57
CA SER A 17 -4.53 5.44 24.06
C SER A 17 -3.90 6.63 23.32
N PHE A 18 -3.06 7.39 24.04
CA PHE A 18 -2.29 8.48 23.46
C PHE A 18 -1.46 8.02 22.23
N PHE A 19 -0.86 6.81 22.31
CA PHE A 19 -0.05 6.27 21.21
C PHE A 19 -0.88 5.96 19.97
N TYR A 20 -2.08 5.41 20.14
CA TYR A 20 -2.97 5.16 19.01
C TYR A 20 -3.38 6.47 18.33
N ILE A 21 -3.77 7.47 19.11
CA ILE A 21 -4.12 8.80 18.59
C ILE A 21 -2.92 9.43 17.87
N ALA A 22 -1.71 9.31 18.42
CA ALA A 22 -0.48 9.82 17.80
C ALA A 22 -0.19 9.14 16.45
N ILE A 23 -0.39 7.82 16.34
CA ILE A 23 -0.25 7.12 15.05
C ILE A 23 -1.35 7.53 14.07
N VAL A 24 -2.60 7.65 14.52
CA VAL A 24 -3.68 8.15 13.66
C VAL A 24 -3.34 9.53 13.10
N LEU A 25 -2.70 10.39 13.88
CA LEU A 25 -2.20 11.69 13.40
C LEU A 25 -1.08 11.54 12.35
N VAL A 26 -0.13 10.62 12.55
CA VAL A 26 0.90 10.31 11.53
C VAL A 26 0.27 9.79 10.24
N VAL A 27 -0.70 8.88 10.35
CA VAL A 27 -1.48 8.35 9.21
C VAL A 27 -2.24 9.46 8.51
N TYR A 28 -2.85 10.40 9.25
CA TYR A 28 -3.52 11.55 8.67
C TYR A 28 -2.58 12.42 7.83
N PHE A 29 -1.36 12.71 8.32
CA PHE A 29 -0.38 13.48 7.56
C PHE A 29 0.09 12.77 6.29
N GLU A 30 0.21 11.44 6.33
CA GLU A 30 0.50 10.64 5.14
C GLU A 30 -0.64 10.72 4.11
N ILE A 31 -1.88 10.60 4.55
CA ILE A 31 -3.05 10.67 3.65
C ILE A 31 -3.13 12.06 3.01
N GLN A 32 -2.86 13.13 3.77
CA GLN A 32 -2.76 14.49 3.23
C GLN A 32 -1.68 14.59 2.15
N ARG A 33 -0.47 14.06 2.41
CA ARG A 33 0.62 14.02 1.43
C ARG A 33 0.19 13.29 0.15
N ASN A 34 -0.45 12.14 0.28
CA ASN A 34 -0.89 11.34 -0.87
C ASN A 34 -2.06 12.00 -1.61
N ALA A 35 -2.94 12.73 -0.92
CA ALA A 35 -3.99 13.52 -1.55
C ALA A 35 -3.42 14.70 -2.36
N GLN A 36 -2.40 15.39 -1.85
CA GLN A 36 -1.69 16.44 -2.61
C GLN A 36 -0.98 15.87 -3.84
N LEU A 37 -0.36 14.69 -3.70
CA LEU A 37 0.24 14.00 -4.84
C LEU A 37 -0.84 13.64 -5.87
N GLU A 38 -1.96 13.06 -5.45
CA GLU A 38 -3.10 12.74 -6.32
C GLU A 38 -3.62 13.98 -7.05
N GLU A 39 -3.90 15.07 -6.35
CA GLU A 39 -4.36 16.34 -6.94
C GLU A 39 -3.34 16.88 -7.95
N SER A 40 -2.04 16.80 -7.64
CA SER A 40 -1.01 17.22 -8.58
C SER A 40 -0.96 16.40 -9.86
N TRP A 41 -1.41 15.13 -9.84
CA TRP A 41 -1.41 14.22 -11.00
C TRP A 41 -2.73 14.23 -11.76
N LEU A 42 -3.87 14.27 -11.06
CA LEU A 42 -5.21 14.18 -11.66
C LEU A 42 -5.90 15.53 -11.83
N GLY A 43 -5.41 16.59 -11.16
CA GLY A 43 -6.11 17.88 -11.04
C GLY A 43 -7.28 17.86 -10.06
N ILE A 44 -7.66 16.68 -9.54
CA ILE A 44 -8.77 16.49 -8.61
C ILE A 44 -8.39 15.53 -7.48
N ILE A 45 -9.13 15.60 -6.37
CA ILE A 45 -9.07 14.61 -5.30
C ILE A 45 -10.33 13.73 -5.41
N ARG A 46 -10.15 12.46 -5.77
CA ARG A 46 -11.29 11.53 -5.98
C ARG A 46 -12.07 11.23 -4.70
N ASN A 47 -11.36 11.06 -3.59
CA ASN A 47 -11.95 10.80 -2.28
C ASN A 47 -11.46 11.83 -1.26
N PRO A 48 -12.34 12.45 -0.46
CA PRO A 48 -11.93 13.34 0.61
C PRO A 48 -10.96 12.65 1.58
N VAL A 49 -10.03 13.42 2.14
CA VAL A 49 -9.05 12.93 3.14
C VAL A 49 -9.74 12.25 4.32
N THR A 50 -10.91 12.75 4.74
CA THR A 50 -11.72 12.16 5.81
C THR A 50 -12.21 10.76 5.47
N THR A 51 -12.68 10.54 4.24
CA THR A 51 -13.11 9.23 3.74
C THR A 51 -11.93 8.26 3.68
N LYS A 52 -10.78 8.70 3.18
CA LYS A 52 -9.54 7.90 3.15
C LYS A 52 -9.12 7.50 4.57
N LEU A 53 -9.13 8.45 5.50
CA LEU A 53 -8.81 8.20 6.92
C LEU A 53 -9.78 7.20 7.55
N TYR A 54 -11.08 7.34 7.28
CA TYR A 54 -12.11 6.44 7.79
C TYR A 54 -11.83 4.99 7.40
N TYR A 55 -11.57 4.70 6.11
CA TYR A 55 -11.30 3.34 5.66
C TYR A 55 -10.03 2.77 6.28
N VAL A 56 -8.95 3.55 6.32
CA VAL A 56 -7.67 3.11 6.89
C VAL A 56 -7.79 2.80 8.38
N ILE A 57 -8.50 3.63 9.15
CA ILE A 57 -8.80 3.35 10.56
C ILE A 57 -9.72 2.14 10.69
N LEU A 58 -10.82 2.06 9.93
CA LEU A 58 -11.77 0.95 9.99
C LEU A 58 -11.08 -0.40 9.76
N TYR A 59 -10.30 -0.52 8.68
CA TYR A 59 -9.60 -1.76 8.37
C TYR A 59 -8.45 -2.04 9.35
N GLY A 60 -7.77 -1.01 9.85
CA GLY A 60 -6.79 -1.15 10.94
C GLY A 60 -7.41 -1.69 12.24
N LEU A 61 -8.61 -1.21 12.61
CA LEU A 61 -9.38 -1.69 13.74
C LEU A 61 -9.91 -3.12 13.53
N LEU A 62 -10.29 -3.51 12.32
CA LEU A 62 -10.69 -4.88 12.06
C LEU A 62 -9.48 -5.83 12.11
N GLY A 63 -8.38 -5.44 11.48
CA GLY A 63 -7.12 -6.19 11.50
C GLY A 63 -6.55 -6.34 12.92
N GLY A 64 -6.61 -5.27 13.73
CA GLY A 64 -6.14 -5.27 15.11
C GLY A 64 -6.94 -6.19 16.01
N LEU A 65 -8.27 -6.24 15.81
CA LEU A 65 -9.14 -7.13 16.58
C LEU A 65 -8.86 -8.59 16.23
N VAL A 66 -8.65 -8.90 14.96
CA VAL A 66 -8.27 -10.25 14.49
C VAL A 66 -6.91 -10.65 15.06
N ALA A 67 -5.88 -9.81 14.90
CA ALA A 67 -4.54 -10.06 15.41
C ALA A 67 -4.54 -10.26 16.93
N SER A 68 -5.20 -9.36 17.67
CA SER A 68 -5.32 -9.42 19.13
C SER A 68 -6.03 -10.69 19.59
N SER A 69 -7.11 -11.08 18.91
CA SER A 69 -7.83 -12.31 19.22
C SER A 69 -6.92 -13.54 19.09
N ILE A 70 -6.17 -13.63 17.99
CA ILE A 70 -5.20 -14.72 17.75
C ILE A 70 -4.13 -14.71 18.85
N ILE A 71 -3.52 -13.56 19.13
CA ILE A 71 -2.48 -13.41 20.16
C ILE A 71 -2.97 -13.88 21.54
N LEU A 72 -4.18 -13.48 21.94
CA LEU A 72 -4.75 -13.86 23.24
C LEU A 72 -5.16 -15.34 23.30
N ILE A 73 -5.68 -15.92 22.21
CA ILE A 73 -6.02 -17.35 22.12
C ILE A 73 -4.76 -18.21 22.30
N PHE A 74 -3.66 -17.83 21.62
CA PHE A 74 -2.37 -18.50 21.76
C PHE A 74 -1.59 -18.09 23.01
N ARG A 75 -2.17 -17.23 23.86
CA ARG A 75 -1.60 -16.72 25.12
C ARG A 75 -0.17 -16.21 24.97
N ILE A 76 0.09 -15.50 23.88
CA ILE A 76 1.42 -14.93 23.62
C ILE A 76 1.65 -13.78 24.60
N ALA A 77 2.54 -14.02 25.56
CA ALA A 77 2.92 -13.03 26.55
C ALA A 77 4.13 -12.23 26.09
N ILE A 78 4.04 -10.91 26.18
CA ILE A 78 5.16 -10.00 25.88
C ILE A 78 5.29 -8.99 27.02
N ASP A 79 6.51 -8.81 27.49
CA ASP A 79 6.82 -7.83 28.51
C ASP A 79 6.63 -6.40 27.98
N TYR A 80 6.02 -5.54 28.79
CA TYR A 80 5.81 -4.13 28.48
C TYR A 80 7.11 -3.39 28.16
N GLN A 81 8.19 -3.64 28.91
CA GLN A 81 9.50 -2.99 28.66
C GLN A 81 10.05 -3.36 27.28
N VAL A 82 9.83 -4.61 26.86
CA VAL A 82 10.24 -5.11 25.54
C VAL A 82 9.40 -4.47 24.44
N MET A 83 8.09 -4.32 24.65
CA MET A 83 7.21 -3.63 23.71
C MET A 83 7.61 -2.16 23.52
N LEU A 84 7.88 -1.42 24.60
CA LEU A 84 8.40 -0.06 24.53
C LEU A 84 9.73 0.02 23.76
N SER A 85 10.62 -0.96 23.96
CA SER A 85 11.90 -1.03 23.26
C SER A 85 11.72 -1.26 21.75
N ILE A 86 10.83 -2.18 21.37
CA ILE A 86 10.45 -2.44 19.97
C ILE A 86 9.90 -1.17 19.32
N TRP A 87 8.99 -0.49 20.01
CA TRP A 87 8.38 0.75 19.56
C TRP A 87 9.39 1.88 19.36
N SER A 88 10.24 2.09 20.37
CA SER A 88 11.29 3.12 20.33
C SER A 88 12.26 2.86 19.18
N LEU A 89 12.64 1.59 18.97
CA LEU A 89 13.51 1.20 17.87
C LEU A 89 12.84 1.36 16.51
N SER A 90 11.58 0.94 16.34
CA SER A 90 10.82 1.13 15.09
C SER A 90 10.70 2.61 14.73
N LEU A 91 10.38 3.48 15.71
CA LEU A 91 10.31 4.93 15.49
C LEU A 91 11.68 5.50 15.09
N PHE A 92 12.75 5.11 15.79
CA PHE A 92 14.11 5.52 15.46
C PHE A 92 14.52 5.09 14.04
N LEU A 93 14.30 3.84 13.67
CA LEU A 93 14.66 3.33 12.34
C LEU A 93 13.85 4.04 11.24
N SER A 94 12.59 4.40 11.51
CA SER A 94 11.74 5.11 10.55
C SER A 94 12.27 6.51 10.16
N LEU A 95 13.17 7.09 10.98
CA LEU A 95 13.84 8.37 10.67
C LEU A 95 14.75 8.26 9.43
N PHE A 96 15.31 7.08 9.15
CA PHE A 96 16.16 6.81 8.00
C PHE A 96 15.33 6.46 6.76
N ASN A 97 14.31 5.62 6.94
CA ASN A 97 13.35 5.28 5.92
C ASN A 97 12.03 4.83 6.56
N GLN A 98 10.90 5.37 6.11
CA GLN A 98 9.57 5.07 6.63
C GLN A 98 9.26 3.57 6.66
N ARG A 99 9.79 2.81 5.69
CA ARG A 99 9.69 1.35 5.61
C ARG A 99 10.20 0.62 6.87
N TYR A 100 11.21 1.16 7.55
CA TYR A 100 11.79 0.52 8.74
C TYR A 100 10.93 0.65 10.01
N LEU A 101 9.77 1.30 9.92
CA LEU A 101 8.77 1.30 10.97
C LEU A 101 8.16 -0.11 11.17
N CYS A 102 8.15 -0.95 10.13
CA CYS A 102 7.63 -2.32 10.20
C CYS A 102 8.28 -3.12 11.35
N LEU A 103 7.46 -3.83 12.12
CA LEU A 103 7.92 -4.57 13.30
C LEU A 103 8.93 -5.68 12.99
N SER A 104 8.98 -6.18 11.76
CA SER A 104 9.99 -7.15 11.32
C SER A 104 11.42 -6.66 11.59
N TYR A 105 11.71 -5.37 11.40
CA TYR A 105 13.04 -4.80 11.62
C TYR A 105 13.39 -4.75 13.11
N SER A 106 12.54 -4.10 13.92
CA SER A 106 12.81 -3.90 15.34
C SER A 106 12.77 -5.21 16.13
N VAL A 107 11.82 -6.11 15.83
CA VAL A 107 11.76 -7.45 16.45
C VAL A 107 12.95 -8.31 16.03
N GLY A 108 13.34 -8.30 14.75
CA GLY A 108 14.52 -9.02 14.28
C GLY A 108 15.79 -8.57 15.00
N ILE A 109 16.03 -7.26 15.08
CA ILE A 109 17.20 -6.68 15.77
C ILE A 109 17.18 -7.01 17.26
N ILE A 110 16.07 -6.75 17.97
CA ILE A 110 15.98 -7.01 19.42
C ILE A 110 16.14 -8.50 19.72
N SER A 111 15.58 -9.38 18.88
CA SER A 111 15.76 -10.82 19.02
C SER A 111 17.22 -11.24 18.86
N LEU A 112 17.93 -10.72 17.85
CA LEU A 112 19.35 -11.00 17.65
C LEU A 112 20.20 -10.48 18.79
N VAL A 113 19.95 -9.26 19.27
CA VAL A 113 20.68 -8.67 20.39
C VAL A 113 20.49 -9.51 21.66
N SER A 114 19.26 -9.95 21.93
CA SER A 114 18.95 -10.83 23.06
C SER A 114 19.66 -12.18 22.94
N LEU A 115 19.68 -12.78 21.74
CA LEU A 115 20.29 -14.09 21.51
C LEU A 115 21.83 -14.08 21.53
N ILE A 116 22.46 -13.01 21.04
CA ILE A 116 23.93 -12.90 20.92
C ILE A 116 24.54 -12.39 22.22
N PHE A 117 23.98 -11.31 22.78
CA PHE A 117 24.57 -10.61 23.92
C PHE A 117 23.89 -10.93 25.25
N GLY A 118 22.74 -11.62 25.23
CA GLY A 118 21.92 -11.84 26.42
C GLY A 118 21.27 -10.57 26.97
N TRP A 119 21.34 -9.45 26.22
CA TRP A 119 20.80 -8.16 26.63
C TRP A 119 19.31 -8.07 26.34
N SER A 120 18.53 -7.67 27.35
CA SER A 120 17.06 -7.81 27.38
C SER A 120 16.63 -9.28 27.27
N LYS A 121 16.26 -9.89 28.39
CA LYS A 121 15.80 -11.29 28.41
C LYS A 121 14.38 -11.35 27.82
N VAL A 122 14.28 -11.56 26.51
CA VAL A 122 13.00 -11.59 25.79
C VAL A 122 12.64 -13.00 25.35
N ASN A 123 11.35 -13.29 25.25
CA ASN A 123 10.87 -14.50 24.59
C ASN A 123 10.89 -14.30 23.07
N VAL A 124 12.01 -14.61 22.45
CA VAL A 124 12.23 -14.44 21.00
C VAL A 124 11.16 -15.16 20.15
N PRO A 125 10.86 -16.45 20.38
CA PRO A 125 9.77 -17.11 19.66
C PRO A 125 8.44 -16.35 19.73
N SER A 126 8.01 -15.87 20.91
CA SER A 126 6.77 -15.09 21.05
C SER A 126 6.75 -13.83 20.20
N LEU A 127 7.85 -13.06 20.18
CA LEU A 127 7.93 -11.83 19.39
C LEU A 127 7.82 -12.11 17.89
N ILE A 128 8.53 -13.15 17.42
CA ILE A 128 8.52 -13.54 16.01
C ILE A 128 7.14 -14.09 15.60
N VAL A 129 6.43 -14.80 16.49
CA VAL A 129 5.04 -15.21 16.22
C VAL A 129 4.15 -13.98 16.00
N VAL A 130 4.28 -12.93 16.80
CA VAL A 130 3.49 -11.70 16.59
C VAL A 130 3.78 -11.07 15.23
N VAL A 131 5.05 -11.00 14.82
CA VAL A 131 5.41 -10.52 13.47
C VAL A 131 4.72 -11.35 12.38
N GLY A 132 4.76 -12.67 12.50
CA GLY A 132 4.12 -13.57 11.55
C GLY A 132 2.60 -13.39 11.47
N ILE A 133 1.91 -13.27 12.62
CA ILE A 133 0.46 -12.98 12.68
C ILE A 133 0.15 -11.66 11.97
N LEU A 134 0.93 -10.61 12.25
CA LEU A 134 0.69 -9.29 11.70
C LEU A 134 0.86 -9.22 10.18
N HIS A 135 1.82 -9.95 9.61
CA HIS A 135 1.98 -10.00 8.14
C HIS A 135 0.88 -10.84 7.48
N LEU A 136 0.36 -11.88 8.15
CA LEU A 136 -0.85 -12.56 7.65
C LEU A 136 -2.04 -11.59 7.64
N VAL A 137 -2.23 -10.79 8.69
CA VAL A 137 -3.28 -9.75 8.71
C VAL A 137 -3.03 -8.71 7.61
N GLU A 138 -1.80 -8.23 7.46
CA GLU A 138 -1.42 -7.30 6.39
C GLU A 138 -1.77 -7.83 5.00
N SER A 139 -1.48 -9.11 4.73
CA SER A 139 -1.82 -9.73 3.44
C SER A 139 -3.32 -9.67 3.13
N ILE A 140 -4.17 -9.81 4.14
CA ILE A 140 -5.63 -9.70 4.01
C ILE A 140 -6.02 -8.23 3.78
N LEU A 141 -5.42 -7.29 4.54
CA LEU A 141 -5.68 -5.86 4.38
C LEU A 141 -5.32 -5.36 2.98
N ILE A 142 -4.23 -5.87 2.40
CA ILE A 142 -3.83 -5.55 1.02
C ILE A 142 -4.89 -5.98 0.01
N LEU A 143 -5.53 -7.14 0.20
CA LEU A 143 -6.56 -7.64 -0.72
C LEU A 143 -7.84 -6.80 -0.68
N ILE A 144 -8.22 -6.28 0.50
CA ILE A 144 -9.49 -5.57 0.69
C ILE A 144 -9.37 -4.04 0.51
N ASP A 145 -8.22 -3.47 0.85
CA ASP A 145 -8.02 -2.01 0.88
C ASP A 145 -6.77 -1.54 0.11
N GLY A 146 -5.83 -2.43 -0.22
CA GLY A 146 -4.55 -2.07 -0.85
C GLY A 146 -4.64 -1.39 -2.21
N THR A 147 -5.77 -1.53 -2.93
CA THR A 147 -5.99 -0.89 -4.24
C THR A 147 -6.85 0.38 -4.17
N ARG A 148 -7.28 0.79 -2.98
CA ARG A 148 -8.07 2.01 -2.81
C ARG A 148 -7.15 3.24 -2.88
N ASP A 149 -7.61 4.31 -3.50
CA ASP A 149 -6.89 5.60 -3.59
C ASP A 149 -5.51 5.54 -4.27
N ILE A 150 -5.31 4.59 -5.19
CA ILE A 150 -4.06 4.43 -5.95
C ILE A 150 -3.82 5.60 -6.90
N ILE A 151 -2.59 6.07 -7.04
CA ILE A 151 -2.30 7.28 -7.83
C ILE A 151 -1.69 6.87 -9.17
N PRO A 152 -2.37 7.10 -10.32
CA PRO A 152 -1.77 6.87 -11.62
C PRO A 152 -0.68 7.93 -11.88
N VAL A 153 0.45 7.49 -12.42
CA VAL A 153 1.61 8.32 -12.71
C VAL A 153 2.27 7.89 -14.01
N TYR A 154 3.08 8.79 -14.58
CA TYR A 154 3.98 8.45 -15.68
C TYR A 154 5.39 8.20 -15.16
N ILE A 155 6.07 7.22 -15.73
CA ILE A 155 7.41 6.80 -15.32
C ILE A 155 8.34 6.75 -16.52
N GLU A 156 9.63 6.96 -16.25
CA GLU A 156 10.69 6.60 -17.19
C GLU A 156 10.95 5.10 -17.08
N HIS A 157 10.80 4.39 -18.19
CA HIS A 157 11.05 2.96 -18.25
C HIS A 157 12.14 2.68 -19.29
N SER A 158 13.11 1.84 -18.93
CA SER A 158 14.31 1.57 -19.75
C SER A 158 14.05 1.28 -21.24
N ARG A 159 12.90 0.66 -21.57
CA ARG A 159 12.51 0.29 -22.94
C ARG A 159 11.24 0.97 -23.46
N PHE A 160 10.43 1.57 -22.58
CA PHE A 160 9.07 2.00 -22.90
C PHE A 160 8.77 3.37 -22.26
N THR A 161 9.51 4.40 -22.66
CA THR A 161 9.31 5.76 -22.11
C THR A 161 8.44 6.61 -23.04
N PRO A 162 7.41 7.29 -22.51
CA PRO A 162 6.86 7.16 -21.15
C PRO A 162 5.99 5.90 -21.01
N ALA A 163 5.87 5.40 -19.77
CA ALA A 163 4.90 4.37 -19.41
C ALA A 163 4.00 4.84 -18.27
N GLY A 164 2.75 4.39 -18.27
CA GLY A 164 1.85 4.52 -17.13
C GLY A 164 2.18 3.50 -16.04
N ALA A 165 2.00 3.91 -14.78
CA ALA A 165 2.11 3.07 -13.60
C ALA A 165 1.16 3.57 -12.50
N TYR A 166 1.05 2.83 -11.41
CA TYR A 166 0.31 3.28 -10.22
C TYR A 166 1.14 3.15 -8.96
N ILE A 167 0.99 4.13 -8.09
CA ILE A 167 1.50 4.12 -6.73
C ILE A 167 0.41 3.56 -5.81
N MET A 168 0.77 2.55 -5.02
CA MET A 168 -0.11 1.92 -4.04
C MET A 168 0.50 2.12 -2.65
N SER A 169 -0.16 2.90 -1.81
CA SER A 169 0.35 3.22 -0.46
C SER A 169 -0.77 3.20 0.57
N LYS A 170 -0.60 2.41 1.64
CA LYS A 170 -1.49 2.32 2.79
C LYS A 170 -0.70 2.21 4.10
N MET A 171 -1.22 2.84 5.15
CA MET A 171 -0.70 2.73 6.52
C MET A 171 -1.83 2.47 7.50
N TRP A 172 -2.06 1.22 7.87
CA TRP A 172 -3.14 0.85 8.78
C TRP A 172 -2.68 0.94 10.25
N PRO A 173 -3.34 1.78 11.09
CA PRO A 173 -3.13 1.78 12.52
C PRO A 173 -3.84 0.58 13.15
N VAL A 174 -3.07 -0.39 13.62
CA VAL A 174 -3.55 -1.68 14.12
C VAL A 174 -3.37 -1.72 15.63
N PRO A 175 -4.41 -1.46 16.44
CA PRO A 175 -4.27 -1.58 17.89
C PRO A 175 -4.09 -3.06 18.26
N LEU A 176 -3.19 -3.31 19.21
CA LEU A 176 -2.80 -4.64 19.65
C LEU A 176 -2.99 -4.80 21.15
N VAL A 177 -3.60 -5.92 21.50
CA VAL A 177 -3.78 -6.38 22.87
C VAL A 177 -2.95 -7.64 23.06
N THR A 178 -2.06 -7.62 24.04
CA THR A 178 -1.21 -8.76 24.41
C THR A 178 -1.41 -9.09 25.90
N LEU A 179 -0.81 -10.20 26.36
CA LEU A 179 -0.77 -10.54 27.78
C LEU A 179 0.56 -10.08 28.39
N LEU A 180 0.52 -9.47 29.58
CA LEU A 180 1.71 -9.29 30.40
C LEU A 180 2.12 -10.64 30.98
N THR A 181 3.41 -10.77 31.31
CA THR A 181 3.96 -11.92 32.05
C THR A 181 3.26 -12.14 33.40
N THR A 182 2.69 -11.09 33.99
CA THR A 182 1.90 -11.14 35.23
C THR A 182 0.47 -11.69 35.04
N GLY A 183 0.07 -12.04 33.81
CA GLY A 183 -1.26 -12.53 33.47
C GLY A 183 -2.33 -11.42 33.35
N GLN A 184 -1.96 -10.17 33.61
CA GLN A 184 -2.80 -9.01 33.32
C GLN A 184 -2.67 -8.62 31.84
N ILE A 185 -3.68 -7.94 31.30
CA ILE A 185 -3.54 -7.39 29.94
C ILE A 185 -2.58 -6.21 29.94
N THR A 186 -1.77 -6.12 28.87
CA THR A 186 -0.79 -5.03 28.74
C THR A 186 -1.45 -3.69 28.52
N PHE A 187 -0.66 -2.65 28.81
CA PHE A 187 -0.90 -1.32 28.29
C PHE A 187 -1.19 -1.39 26.77
N PRO A 188 -2.15 -0.62 26.28
CA PRO A 188 -2.49 -0.58 24.88
C PRO A 188 -1.33 -0.26 23.94
N ILE A 189 -1.12 -1.13 22.95
CA ILE A 189 -0.08 -0.97 21.92
C ILE A 189 -0.76 -0.75 20.59
N VAL A 190 -0.08 -0.07 19.68
CA VAL A 190 -0.48 -0.01 18.27
C VAL A 190 0.65 -0.62 17.43
N ALA A 191 0.33 -1.20 16.30
CA ALA A 191 1.26 -1.53 15.24
C ALA A 191 0.86 -0.70 14.03
N VAL A 192 1.84 -0.41 13.17
CA VAL A 192 1.56 0.22 11.88
C VAL A 192 1.91 -0.79 10.81
N LEU A 193 0.90 -1.26 10.09
CA LEU A 193 1.11 -2.10 8.90
C LEU A 193 1.20 -1.17 7.69
N ILE A 194 2.29 -1.30 6.92
CA ILE A 194 2.64 -0.36 5.85
C ILE A 194 2.76 -1.14 4.56
N TYR A 195 1.85 -0.84 3.63
CA TYR A 195 1.89 -1.37 2.28
C TYR A 195 2.33 -0.28 1.32
N GLU A 196 3.51 -0.43 0.72
CA GLU A 196 4.06 0.46 -0.30
C GLU A 196 4.52 -0.34 -1.52
N ASP A 197 3.82 -0.17 -2.65
CA ASP A 197 4.09 -0.93 -3.87
C ASP A 197 3.85 -0.12 -5.14
N GLU A 198 4.41 -0.62 -6.24
CA GLU A 198 4.42 0.00 -7.56
C GLU A 198 3.75 -0.99 -8.53
N ALA A 199 2.66 -0.59 -9.18
CA ALA A 199 2.03 -1.39 -10.23
C ALA A 199 2.47 -0.88 -11.60
N ILE A 200 3.51 -1.51 -12.17
CA ILE A 200 4.11 -1.13 -13.46
C ILE A 200 3.74 -2.15 -14.54
N THR A 201 3.97 -3.43 -14.26
CA THR A 201 3.85 -4.53 -15.24
C THR A 201 2.45 -5.11 -15.35
N GLN A 202 1.54 -4.67 -14.48
CA GLN A 202 0.20 -5.21 -14.38
C GLN A 202 -0.75 -4.20 -13.75
N ILE A 203 -2.05 -4.47 -13.86
CA ILE A 203 -3.07 -3.65 -13.22
C ILE A 203 -2.97 -3.75 -11.68
N PRO A 204 -3.31 -2.68 -10.94
CA PRO A 204 -3.19 -2.60 -9.47
C PRO A 204 -3.85 -3.76 -8.73
N LEU A 205 -5.01 -4.23 -9.18
CA LEU A 205 -5.72 -5.35 -8.55
C LEU A 205 -4.94 -6.67 -8.63
N LYS A 206 -4.31 -6.96 -9.77
CA LYS A 206 -3.44 -8.13 -9.92
C LYS A 206 -2.18 -7.97 -9.07
N ARG A 207 -1.63 -6.75 -9.02
CA ARG A 207 -0.47 -6.42 -8.18
C ARG A 207 -0.72 -6.65 -6.71
N ALA A 208 -1.83 -6.14 -6.17
CA ALA A 208 -2.18 -6.34 -4.77
C ALA A 208 -2.35 -7.81 -4.41
N ARG A 209 -2.92 -8.64 -5.30
CA ARG A 209 -3.04 -10.09 -5.08
C ARG A 209 -1.68 -10.77 -5.02
N GLU A 210 -0.77 -10.44 -5.92
CA GLU A 210 0.59 -10.98 -5.92
C GLU A 210 1.36 -10.55 -4.66
N SER A 211 1.32 -9.26 -4.31
CA SER A 211 2.01 -8.75 -3.12
C SER A 211 1.43 -9.30 -1.82
N SER A 212 0.10 -9.46 -1.75
CA SER A 212 -0.57 -10.17 -0.66
C SER A 212 -0.08 -11.61 -0.53
N PHE A 213 0.03 -12.35 -1.65
CA PHE A 213 0.52 -13.72 -1.63
C PHE A 213 1.95 -13.84 -1.08
N TRP A 214 2.86 -12.95 -1.49
CA TRP A 214 4.24 -12.94 -1.00
C TRP A 214 4.33 -12.58 0.48
N ILE A 215 3.54 -11.60 0.95
CA ILE A 215 3.49 -11.19 2.36
C ILE A 215 2.86 -12.30 3.22
N ALA A 216 1.82 -12.98 2.73
CA ALA A 216 1.24 -14.14 3.42
C ALA A 216 2.23 -15.30 3.53
N SER A 217 2.96 -15.59 2.45
CA SER A 217 4.00 -16.61 2.41
C SER A 217 5.12 -16.30 3.39
N TYR A 218 5.57 -15.04 3.45
CA TYR A 218 6.51 -14.56 4.46
C TYR A 218 5.98 -14.80 5.87
N GLY A 219 4.78 -14.32 6.18
CA GLY A 219 4.15 -14.47 7.49
C GLY A 219 4.08 -15.94 7.92
N LEU A 220 3.70 -16.84 7.00
CA LEU A 220 3.62 -18.28 7.27
C LEU A 220 5.00 -18.90 7.54
N VAL A 221 6.02 -18.58 6.74
CA VAL A 221 7.40 -19.05 6.94
C VAL A 221 7.92 -18.61 8.31
N ILE A 222 7.73 -17.34 8.65
CA ILE A 222 8.16 -16.79 9.94
C ILE A 222 7.43 -17.45 11.11
N LEU A 223 6.12 -17.70 11.00
CA LEU A 223 5.37 -18.44 12.02
C LEU A 223 5.89 -19.85 12.22
N ILE A 224 6.15 -20.59 11.13
CA ILE A 224 6.69 -21.95 11.21
C ILE A 224 8.06 -21.94 11.91
N LEU A 225 8.96 -21.04 11.52
CA LEU A 225 10.27 -20.91 12.15
C LEU A 225 10.17 -20.55 13.63
N ALA A 226 9.25 -19.64 13.99
CA ALA A 226 9.00 -19.28 15.38
C ALA A 226 8.47 -20.46 16.20
N MET A 227 7.56 -21.25 15.65
CA MET A 227 7.00 -22.43 16.32
C MET A 227 8.06 -23.51 16.56
N ILE A 228 8.93 -23.76 15.59
CA ILE A 228 10.06 -24.71 15.76
C ILE A 228 11.03 -24.18 16.82
N SER A 229 11.22 -22.86 16.90
CA SER A 229 12.13 -22.22 17.87
C SER A 229 11.74 -22.45 19.33
N TYR A 230 10.49 -22.78 19.64
CA TYR A 230 10.09 -23.21 21.00
C TYR A 230 10.69 -24.56 21.41
N ARG A 231 10.97 -25.45 20.44
CA ARG A 231 11.54 -26.78 20.69
C ARG A 231 13.03 -26.83 20.47
N VAL A 232 13.54 -26.02 19.53
CA VAL A 232 14.92 -26.06 19.06
C VAL A 232 15.55 -24.68 19.19
N ARG A 233 16.36 -24.46 20.23
CA ARG A 233 16.85 -23.11 20.58
C ARG A 233 17.65 -22.43 19.47
N TRP A 234 18.45 -23.17 18.70
CA TRP A 234 19.26 -22.58 17.62
C TRP A 234 18.40 -22.09 16.43
N MET A 235 17.18 -22.62 16.27
CA MET A 235 16.22 -22.10 15.28
C MET A 235 15.83 -20.65 15.56
N ALA A 236 15.90 -20.19 16.82
CA ALA A 236 15.58 -18.81 17.16
C ALA A 236 16.52 -17.81 16.45
N TYR A 237 17.79 -18.17 16.23
CA TYR A 237 18.73 -17.33 15.48
C TYR A 237 18.32 -17.23 14.01
N ILE A 238 17.96 -18.37 13.40
CA ILE A 238 17.50 -18.41 12.01
C ILE A 238 16.19 -17.64 11.86
N ALA A 239 15.24 -17.84 12.77
CA ALA A 239 13.96 -17.14 12.76
C ALA A 239 14.17 -15.62 12.89
N ALA A 240 15.05 -15.17 13.78
CA ALA A 240 15.37 -13.75 13.95
C ALA A 240 16.06 -13.14 12.71
N LEU A 241 17.03 -13.84 12.12
CA LEU A 241 17.66 -13.43 10.86
C LEU A 241 16.65 -13.40 9.70
N ALA A 242 15.83 -14.43 9.57
CA ALA A 242 14.79 -14.50 8.53
C ALA A 242 13.79 -13.35 8.67
N THR A 243 13.36 -13.04 9.90
CA THR A 243 12.42 -11.93 10.16
C THR A 243 12.97 -10.60 9.63
N LEU A 244 14.28 -10.35 9.74
CA LEU A 244 14.90 -9.14 9.22
C LEU A 244 15.18 -9.23 7.71
N PHE A 245 15.94 -10.24 7.28
CA PHE A 245 16.53 -10.29 5.95
C PHE A 245 15.58 -10.85 4.88
N LEU A 246 14.72 -11.81 5.23
CA LEU A 246 13.76 -12.34 4.26
C LEU A 246 12.73 -11.27 3.88
N HIS A 247 12.30 -10.46 4.84
CA HIS A 247 11.39 -9.33 4.61
C HIS A 247 11.98 -8.34 3.59
N GLU A 248 13.25 -7.95 3.78
CA GLU A 248 13.96 -7.05 2.86
C GLU A 248 14.19 -7.70 1.48
N LEU A 249 14.59 -8.98 1.45
CA LEU A 249 14.82 -9.72 0.21
C LEU A 249 13.55 -9.78 -0.64
N LEU A 250 12.41 -10.13 -0.05
CA LEU A 250 11.13 -10.21 -0.75
C LEU A 250 10.72 -8.85 -1.32
N PHE A 251 10.87 -7.77 -0.55
CA PHE A 251 10.61 -6.42 -1.04
C PHE A 251 11.49 -6.07 -2.24
N ILE A 252 12.80 -6.32 -2.16
CA ILE A 252 13.75 -6.02 -3.25
C ILE A 252 13.42 -6.82 -4.50
N LEU A 253 13.20 -8.13 -4.38
CA LEU A 253 12.88 -9.00 -5.50
C LEU A 253 11.55 -8.59 -6.15
N ASN A 254 10.55 -8.30 -5.33
CA ASN A 254 9.21 -7.94 -5.80
C ASN A 254 9.20 -6.60 -6.56
N ARG A 255 9.98 -5.59 -6.11
CA ARG A 255 10.15 -4.32 -6.84
C ARG A 255 11.02 -4.46 -8.09
N ARG A 256 12.09 -5.25 -8.03
CA ARG A 256 12.94 -5.51 -9.20
C ARG A 256 12.17 -6.15 -10.34
N GLY A 257 11.23 -7.06 -10.03
CA GLY A 257 10.32 -7.63 -11.02
C GLY A 257 9.49 -6.56 -11.75
N GLN A 258 8.92 -5.62 -11.00
CA GLN A 258 8.11 -4.53 -11.57
C GLN A 258 8.92 -3.56 -12.43
N ARG A 259 10.13 -3.18 -12.00
CA ARG A 259 10.96 -2.20 -12.73
C ARG A 259 11.66 -2.76 -13.97
N ARG A 260 11.83 -4.08 -14.06
CA ARG A 260 12.48 -4.75 -15.20
C ARG A 260 11.50 -5.36 -16.20
N GLY A 261 10.27 -5.65 -15.76
CA GLY A 261 9.24 -6.23 -16.62
C GLY A 261 8.67 -5.22 -17.61
N GLU A 262 7.93 -5.71 -18.60
CA GLU A 262 7.27 -4.85 -19.58
C GLU A 262 6.08 -4.12 -18.94
N PRO A 263 5.98 -2.78 -19.07
CA PRO A 263 4.88 -2.04 -18.47
C PRO A 263 3.53 -2.42 -19.08
N ALA A 264 2.53 -2.64 -18.22
CA ALA A 264 1.15 -2.90 -18.67
C ALA A 264 0.55 -1.72 -19.42
N PHE A 265 1.05 -0.50 -19.18
CA PHE A 265 0.53 0.74 -19.73
C PHE A 265 1.59 1.49 -20.55
N ALA A 266 2.22 0.79 -21.50
CA ALA A 266 3.04 1.44 -22.54
C ALA A 266 2.17 2.10 -23.62
N ALA A 267 2.70 3.09 -24.33
CA ALA A 267 2.01 3.69 -25.48
C ALA A 267 1.87 2.65 -26.63
N PRO A 268 0.67 2.43 -27.18
CA PRO A 268 0.46 1.45 -28.24
C PRO A 268 0.91 1.98 -29.61
N TRP A 269 1.14 1.07 -30.55
CA TRP A 269 1.49 1.42 -31.94
C TRP A 269 0.31 2.08 -32.69
N ARG A 270 -0.93 1.66 -32.40
CA ARG A 270 -2.18 2.21 -32.94
C ARG A 270 -3.12 2.56 -31.80
N GLY A 271 -3.84 3.66 -31.94
CA GLY A 271 -4.76 4.16 -30.93
C GLY A 271 -4.06 4.97 -29.83
N ILE A 272 -4.81 5.27 -28.79
CA ILE A 272 -4.31 5.85 -27.54
C ILE A 272 -4.81 5.05 -26.34
N ARG A 273 -3.90 4.71 -25.42
CA ARG A 273 -4.21 3.85 -24.26
C ARG A 273 -4.71 4.70 -23.10
N VAL A 274 -5.78 4.24 -22.46
CA VAL A 274 -6.36 4.83 -21.25
C VAL A 274 -5.59 4.33 -20.03
N LEU A 275 -5.03 5.25 -19.26
CA LEU A 275 -4.45 4.98 -17.96
C LEU A 275 -5.52 4.97 -16.87
N GLU A 276 -6.45 5.93 -16.85
CA GLU A 276 -7.45 6.03 -15.79
C GLU A 276 -8.74 6.67 -16.34
N ALA A 277 -9.91 6.24 -15.86
CA ALA A 277 -11.14 6.99 -16.03
C ALA A 277 -11.47 7.62 -14.66
N LEU A 278 -11.73 8.93 -14.63
CA LEU A 278 -12.01 9.62 -13.38
C LEU A 278 -13.42 9.26 -12.89
N PRO A 279 -13.63 9.15 -11.57
CA PRO A 279 -14.96 8.93 -11.01
C PRO A 279 -15.93 10.02 -11.44
N GLU A 280 -17.18 9.64 -11.68
CA GLU A 280 -18.26 10.56 -12.07
C GLU A 280 -18.00 11.29 -13.40
N SER A 281 -17.00 10.86 -14.19
CA SER A 281 -16.72 11.40 -15.52
C SER A 281 -17.62 10.80 -16.60
N ILE A 282 -17.65 11.44 -17.78
CA ILE A 282 -18.32 10.89 -18.96
C ILE A 282 -17.68 9.56 -19.37
N GLY A 283 -16.35 9.45 -19.32
CA GLY A 283 -15.62 8.24 -19.65
C GLY A 283 -15.96 7.06 -18.73
N GLU A 284 -16.12 7.29 -17.43
CA GLU A 284 -16.59 6.25 -16.51
C GLU A 284 -18.05 5.85 -16.83
N ARG A 285 -18.94 6.81 -17.08
CA ARG A 285 -20.34 6.54 -17.46
C ARG A 285 -20.46 5.79 -18.79
N MET A 286 -19.56 6.05 -19.73
CA MET A 286 -19.41 5.30 -20.98
C MET A 286 -18.93 3.86 -20.77
N GLY A 287 -18.37 3.55 -19.60
CA GLY A 287 -17.79 2.24 -19.31
C GLY A 287 -16.38 2.07 -19.85
N ILE A 288 -15.64 3.16 -20.07
CA ILE A 288 -14.19 3.11 -20.37
C ILE A 288 -13.46 2.54 -19.15
N LYS A 289 -12.54 1.60 -19.40
CA LYS A 289 -11.77 0.92 -18.37
C LYS A 289 -10.28 1.21 -18.50
N ARG A 290 -9.55 1.08 -17.40
CA ARG A 290 -8.08 1.12 -17.40
C ARG A 290 -7.52 0.10 -18.38
N GLY A 291 -6.61 0.54 -19.24
CA GLY A 291 -5.92 -0.29 -20.22
C GLY A 291 -6.62 -0.39 -21.57
N ASP A 292 -7.87 0.09 -21.68
CA ASP A 292 -8.57 0.23 -22.95
C ASP A 292 -7.75 1.08 -23.93
N ILE A 293 -7.75 0.71 -25.21
CA ILE A 293 -7.09 1.48 -26.28
C ILE A 293 -8.18 2.06 -27.19
N ILE A 294 -8.32 3.38 -27.19
CA ILE A 294 -9.25 4.09 -28.07
C ILE A 294 -8.67 4.06 -29.48
N LEU A 295 -9.41 3.48 -30.43
CA LEU A 295 -9.01 3.36 -31.83
C LEU A 295 -9.64 4.45 -32.69
N THR A 296 -10.95 4.64 -32.52
CA THR A 296 -11.73 5.61 -33.28
C THR A 296 -12.68 6.37 -32.36
N VAL A 297 -13.02 7.59 -32.73
CA VAL A 297 -14.06 8.41 -32.09
C VAL A 297 -14.84 9.09 -33.19
N ASN A 298 -16.17 8.91 -33.21
CA ASN A 298 -17.07 9.41 -34.25
C ASN A 298 -16.59 9.08 -35.68
N GLY A 299 -16.07 7.86 -35.86
CA GLY A 299 -15.54 7.35 -37.14
C GLY A 299 -14.15 7.88 -37.54
N LYS A 300 -13.55 8.79 -36.76
CA LYS A 300 -12.18 9.29 -36.98
C LYS A 300 -11.17 8.47 -36.18
N GLN A 301 -10.02 8.15 -36.76
CA GLN A 301 -8.94 7.48 -36.02
C GLN A 301 -8.31 8.44 -35.01
N VAL A 302 -8.01 7.95 -33.81
CA VAL A 302 -7.39 8.74 -32.74
C VAL A 302 -6.09 8.08 -32.31
N ASN A 303 -4.95 8.76 -32.55
CA ASN A 303 -3.62 8.25 -32.21
C ASN A 303 -2.84 9.16 -31.24
N SER A 304 -3.42 10.29 -30.84
CA SER A 304 -2.83 11.25 -29.90
C SER A 304 -3.92 11.96 -29.09
N GLU A 305 -3.52 12.54 -27.95
CA GLU A 305 -4.42 13.35 -27.10
C GLU A 305 -4.93 14.57 -27.86
N ALA A 306 -4.10 15.18 -28.71
CA ALA A 306 -4.48 16.32 -29.55
C ALA A 306 -5.63 15.96 -30.52
N MET A 307 -5.57 14.80 -31.18
CA MET A 307 -6.65 14.35 -32.08
C MET A 307 -7.96 14.13 -31.33
N LEU A 308 -7.90 13.62 -30.10
CA LEU A 308 -9.10 13.49 -29.27
C LEU A 308 -9.65 14.86 -28.89
N GLY A 309 -8.78 15.79 -28.47
CA GLY A 309 -9.13 17.17 -28.17
C GLY A 309 -9.85 17.86 -29.33
N GLU A 310 -9.32 17.77 -30.55
CA GLU A 310 -9.93 18.35 -31.76
C GLU A 310 -11.36 17.84 -32.01
N ILE A 311 -11.67 16.59 -31.64
CA ILE A 311 -13.03 16.04 -31.78
C ILE A 311 -13.96 16.64 -30.72
N LEU A 312 -13.48 16.75 -29.48
CA LEU A 312 -14.25 17.27 -28.35
C LEU A 312 -14.43 18.80 -28.39
N GLU A 313 -13.54 19.54 -29.05
CA GLU A 313 -13.65 21.00 -29.26
C GLU A 313 -14.93 21.41 -30.00
N SER A 314 -15.55 20.48 -30.73
CA SER A 314 -16.85 20.71 -31.38
C SER A 314 -18.06 20.57 -30.46
N PHE A 315 -17.85 20.23 -29.18
CA PHE A 315 -18.90 19.95 -28.18
C PHE A 315 -19.99 19.01 -28.73
N PRO A 316 -19.63 17.82 -29.24
CA PRO A 316 -20.60 16.91 -29.84
C PRO A 316 -21.67 16.49 -28.84
N SER A 317 -22.93 16.47 -29.26
CA SER A 317 -24.03 15.98 -28.43
C SER A 317 -24.09 14.44 -28.33
N LEU A 318 -23.36 13.77 -29.21
CA LEU A 318 -23.25 12.32 -29.28
C LEU A 318 -21.80 11.96 -29.60
N ILE A 319 -21.22 11.09 -28.79
CA ILE A 319 -19.93 10.48 -29.04
C ILE A 319 -20.07 8.96 -29.05
N TRP A 320 -19.52 8.31 -30.07
CA TRP A 320 -19.29 6.88 -30.10
C TRP A 320 -17.82 6.59 -30.37
N MET A 321 -17.30 5.50 -29.82
CA MET A 321 -15.89 5.14 -29.95
C MET A 321 -15.68 3.64 -30.00
N ASP A 322 -14.76 3.21 -30.85
CA ASP A 322 -14.25 1.85 -30.87
C ASP A 322 -13.06 1.73 -29.92
N VAL A 323 -13.19 0.85 -28.93
CA VAL A 323 -12.17 0.63 -27.91
C VAL A 323 -11.69 -0.82 -27.96
N LEU A 324 -10.38 -1.02 -28.08
CA LEU A 324 -9.77 -2.33 -27.90
C LEU A 324 -9.55 -2.59 -26.41
N ARG A 325 -10.23 -3.60 -25.89
CA ARG A 325 -10.22 -4.04 -24.50
C ARG A 325 -9.48 -5.37 -24.36
N ASN A 326 -8.65 -5.47 -23.31
CA ASN A 326 -7.82 -6.65 -23.04
C ASN A 326 -6.99 -7.10 -24.26
N ASP A 327 -6.59 -6.15 -25.10
CA ASP A 327 -5.84 -6.33 -26.35
C ASP A 327 -6.47 -7.25 -27.43
N ASN A 328 -7.70 -7.75 -27.24
CA ASN A 328 -8.32 -8.74 -28.13
C ASN A 328 -9.78 -8.46 -28.51
N GLU A 329 -10.50 -7.65 -27.72
CA GLU A 329 -11.94 -7.43 -27.91
C GLU A 329 -12.21 -5.97 -28.30
N THR A 330 -12.82 -5.72 -29.45
CA THR A 330 -13.28 -4.37 -29.81
C THR A 330 -14.69 -4.17 -29.28
N VAL A 331 -14.85 -3.15 -28.43
CA VAL A 331 -16.11 -2.76 -27.81
C VAL A 331 -16.46 -1.36 -28.30
N GLU A 332 -17.69 -1.20 -28.79
CA GLU A 332 -18.24 0.11 -29.13
C GLU A 332 -18.90 0.72 -27.89
N LEU A 333 -18.51 1.95 -27.54
CA LEU A 333 -19.07 2.70 -26.42
C LEU A 333 -19.74 3.97 -26.94
N GLU A 334 -20.89 4.34 -26.37
CA GLU A 334 -21.68 5.50 -26.80
C GLU A 334 -22.10 6.35 -25.59
N TYR A 335 -22.13 7.67 -25.74
CA TYR A 335 -22.73 8.60 -24.78
C TYR A 335 -23.39 9.79 -25.46
N LYS A 336 -24.50 10.24 -24.87
CA LYS A 336 -25.36 11.32 -25.39
C LYS A 336 -25.52 12.41 -24.35
N ASP A 337 -25.25 13.64 -24.74
CA ASP A 337 -25.54 14.85 -23.96
C ASP A 337 -26.08 15.94 -24.89
N TYR A 338 -27.39 16.11 -24.92
CA TYR A 338 -28.07 17.11 -25.75
C TYR A 338 -28.16 18.49 -25.09
N GLY A 339 -27.66 18.65 -23.86
CA GLY A 339 -27.66 19.92 -23.13
C GLY A 339 -26.47 20.78 -23.54
N ASP A 340 -25.35 20.56 -22.85
CA ASP A 340 -24.14 21.39 -22.98
C ASP A 340 -23.13 20.83 -24.01
N GLY A 341 -23.36 19.60 -24.50
CA GLY A 341 -22.42 18.87 -25.35
C GLY A 341 -21.23 18.30 -24.57
N ILE A 342 -20.40 17.50 -25.24
CA ILE A 342 -19.32 16.74 -24.61
C ILE A 342 -17.98 17.40 -24.88
N SER A 343 -17.41 18.08 -23.88
CA SER A 343 -16.12 18.79 -24.01
C SER A 343 -14.94 18.05 -23.37
N ASP A 344 -15.19 17.20 -22.37
CA ASP A 344 -14.19 16.39 -21.70
C ASP A 344 -14.76 15.02 -21.35
N LEU A 345 -13.95 13.98 -21.52
CA LEU A 345 -14.30 12.62 -21.13
C LEU A 345 -13.88 12.31 -19.69
N GLY A 346 -13.03 13.14 -19.07
CA GLY A 346 -12.47 12.88 -17.74
C GLY A 346 -11.66 11.59 -17.69
N ILE A 347 -10.85 11.35 -18.74
CA ILE A 347 -9.95 10.21 -18.84
C ILE A 347 -8.49 10.68 -18.85
N ILE A 348 -7.61 9.87 -18.26
CA ILE A 348 -6.17 10.04 -18.28
C ILE A 348 -5.61 9.05 -19.27
N LEU A 349 -4.80 9.54 -20.20
CA LEU A 349 -4.23 8.76 -21.29
C LEU A 349 -2.75 8.48 -21.02
N VAL A 350 -2.22 7.42 -21.62
CA VAL A 350 -0.77 7.20 -21.65
C VAL A 350 -0.21 8.09 -22.77
N PRO A 351 0.59 9.13 -22.44
CA PRO A 351 1.10 10.04 -23.44
C PRO A 351 2.13 9.34 -24.32
N ARG A 352 2.35 9.85 -25.53
CA ARG A 352 3.52 9.45 -26.35
C ARG A 352 4.78 10.22 -25.94
N THR A 353 4.61 11.40 -25.39
CA THR A 353 5.67 12.30 -24.95
C THR A 353 5.19 13.06 -23.72
N THR A 354 6.00 13.12 -22.67
CA THR A 354 5.73 13.92 -21.48
C THR A 354 7.04 14.37 -20.85
N GLY A 355 7.05 15.55 -20.23
CA GLY A 355 8.15 16.02 -19.38
C GLY A 355 7.90 15.77 -17.89
N LYS A 356 6.76 15.18 -17.53
CA LYS A 356 6.34 14.96 -16.14
C LYS A 356 6.46 13.48 -15.81
N PHE A 357 7.44 13.15 -14.97
CA PHE A 357 7.72 11.79 -14.52
C PHE A 357 7.70 11.68 -13.00
N TYR A 358 7.19 10.57 -12.50
CA TYR A 358 7.30 10.20 -11.10
C TYR A 358 8.61 9.45 -10.85
N LEU A 359 9.34 9.88 -9.83
CA LEU A 359 10.61 9.28 -9.41
C LEU A 359 10.38 8.44 -8.14
N PHE A 360 10.37 7.12 -8.29
CA PHE A 360 10.10 6.20 -7.18
C PHE A 360 11.14 6.23 -6.05
N ASP A 361 12.35 6.72 -6.30
CA ASP A 361 13.45 6.66 -5.32
C ASP A 361 13.46 7.85 -4.34
N GLN A 362 12.44 8.73 -4.35
CA GLN A 362 12.35 9.88 -3.45
C GLN A 362 11.73 9.60 -2.07
N HIS A 363 11.46 8.34 -1.71
CA HIS A 363 10.97 7.96 -0.37
C HIS A 363 12.12 7.91 0.65
N THR A 364 12.65 9.08 0.97
CA THR A 364 13.74 9.24 1.93
C THR A 364 13.16 9.57 3.32
N GLY A 365 13.73 9.02 4.40
CA GLY A 365 13.20 9.20 5.78
C GLY A 365 13.16 10.66 6.25
N LEU A 366 12.51 10.93 7.38
CA LEU A 366 12.36 12.30 7.94
C LEU A 366 13.67 13.10 7.95
N LEU A 367 14.79 12.47 8.31
CA LEU A 367 16.11 13.12 8.35
C LEU A 367 16.57 13.61 6.98
N SER A 368 16.49 12.74 5.98
CA SER A 368 16.87 13.09 4.61
C SER A 368 15.96 14.15 3.97
N ARG A 369 14.69 14.24 4.39
CA ARG A 369 13.75 15.28 3.93
C ARG A 369 14.09 16.65 4.53
N ILE A 370 14.49 16.68 5.81
CA ILE A 370 14.94 17.90 6.48
C ILE A 370 16.30 18.32 5.89
N TRP A 371 17.24 17.38 5.75
CA TRP A 371 18.60 17.65 5.29
C TRP A 371 18.68 18.00 3.80
N GLY A 372 17.87 17.35 2.96
CA GLY A 372 17.79 17.64 1.52
C GLY A 372 17.35 19.08 1.22
N LYS A 373 16.47 19.67 2.06
CA LYS A 373 16.09 21.08 1.97
C LYS A 373 17.23 22.07 2.27
N TYR A 374 18.28 21.65 2.98
CA TYR A 374 19.44 22.49 3.31
C TYR A 374 20.59 22.36 2.30
N ILE A 375 20.65 21.27 1.53
CA ILE A 375 21.70 21.03 0.53
C ILE A 375 21.27 21.43 -0.89
N SER A 376 19.96 21.50 -1.19
CA SER A 376 19.47 21.92 -2.50
C SER A 376 19.32 23.44 -2.68
N LYS A 377 20.16 24.25 -2.02
CA LYS A 377 20.21 25.71 -2.21
C LYS A 377 21.47 26.13 -2.96
#